data_AF-A0A895YGA4-F1
#
_entry.id   AF-A0A895YGA4-F1
#
_cell.length_a   1.000
_cell.length_b   1.000
_cell.length_c   1.000
_cell.angle_alpha   90.00
_cell.angle_beta   90.00
_cell.angle_gamma   90.00
#
_symmetry.space_group_name_H-M   'P 1'
#
loop_
_entity.id
_entity.type
_entity.pdbx_description
1 polymer ?
#
loop_
_entity_poly.entity_id
_entity_poly.type
_entity_poly.pdbx_seq_one_letter_code
_entity_poly.pdbx_strand_id
1 'polypeptide(L)'
;MRMTGKRRWWVTGLVAIWAVVLVAAAVWSAQYDPPTVRGQSDLTVGRETLDEAVETIGSVAGAQVAVEIEPYQLTAGCRLTLARPGTEVDQTLVFTVPAGEEEPLLEQLVDELPAQWGARYNPNRNRFFADAGDFVAIRGEVAGEGEVRLTVSTGCRPADTTVDE
;
A
#
# COMPACT_ATOMS: atom_id res chain seq x y z
N MET A 1 55.62 -3.97 3.84
CA MET A 1 55.50 -4.86 5.03
C MET A 1 54.88 -6.19 4.58
N ARG A 2 55.68 -7.22 4.28
CA ARG A 2 55.16 -8.55 3.88
C ARG A 2 54.66 -9.26 5.13
N MET A 3 53.35 -9.35 5.33
CA MET A 3 52.79 -10.18 6.40
C MET A 3 53.14 -11.65 6.12
N THR A 4 53.74 -12.33 7.09
CA THR A 4 54.04 -13.76 7.03
C THR A 4 52.75 -14.56 6.77
N GLY A 5 52.83 -15.65 5.99
CA GLY A 5 51.66 -16.40 5.50
C GLY A 5 50.65 -16.80 6.59
N LYS A 6 51.12 -17.11 7.80
CA LYS A 6 50.28 -17.38 8.98
C LYS A 6 49.44 -16.17 9.42
N ARG A 7 50.01 -14.97 9.45
CA ARG A 7 49.31 -13.74 9.85
C ARG A 7 48.27 -13.33 8.82
N ARG A 8 48.56 -13.52 7.52
CA ARG A 8 47.59 -13.27 6.45
C ARG A 8 46.38 -14.21 6.56
N TRP A 9 46.62 -15.50 6.80
CA TRP A 9 45.54 -16.49 6.94
C TRP A 9 44.65 -16.23 8.17
N TRP A 10 45.25 -15.80 9.29
CA TRP A 10 44.49 -15.45 10.50
C TRP A 10 43.61 -14.22 10.31
N VAL A 11 44.13 -13.17 9.66
CA VAL A 11 43.34 -11.97 9.32
C VAL A 11 42.21 -12.33 8.34
N THR A 12 42.48 -13.15 7.33
CA THR A 12 41.44 -13.60 6.39
C THR A 12 40.35 -14.41 7.10
N GLY A 13 40.72 -15.30 8.02
CA GLY A 13 39.75 -16.05 8.82
C GLY A 13 38.88 -15.14 9.69
N LEU A 14 39.49 -14.15 10.36
CA LEU A 14 38.77 -13.18 11.16
C LEU A 14 37.78 -12.34 10.32
N VAL A 15 38.20 -11.89 9.14
CA VAL A 15 37.33 -11.15 8.21
C VAL A 15 36.20 -12.03 7.69
N ALA A 16 36.47 -13.29 7.34
CA ALA A 16 35.45 -14.22 6.89
C ALA A 16 34.39 -14.48 7.98
N ILE A 17 34.84 -14.69 9.23
CA ILE A 17 33.94 -14.84 10.38
C ILE A 17 33.07 -13.58 10.55
N TRP A 18 33.68 -12.40 10.51
CA TRP A 18 32.94 -11.14 10.62
C TRP A 18 31.95 -10.94 9.47
N ALA A 19 32.32 -11.29 8.24
CA ALA A 19 31.41 -11.22 7.10
C ALA A 19 30.19 -12.13 7.32
N VAL A 20 30.40 -13.37 7.79
CA VAL A 20 29.29 -14.29 8.11
C VAL A 20 28.41 -13.73 9.23
N VAL A 21 29.01 -13.18 10.30
CA VAL A 21 28.25 -12.58 11.40
C VAL A 21 27.41 -11.39 10.93
N LEU A 22 27.97 -10.52 10.10
CA LEU A 22 27.23 -9.37 9.56
C LEU A 22 26.10 -9.79 8.62
N VAL A 23 26.32 -10.80 7.77
CA VAL A 23 25.27 -11.34 6.90
C VAL A 23 24.16 -11.97 7.73
N ALA A 24 24.50 -12.77 8.75
CA ALA A 24 23.51 -13.37 9.64
C ALA A 24 22.72 -12.30 10.41
N ALA A 25 23.39 -11.27 10.93
CA ALA A 25 22.73 -10.16 11.62
C ALA A 25 21.83 -9.36 10.68
N ALA A 26 22.24 -9.10 9.44
CA ALA A 26 21.44 -8.40 8.45
C ALA A 26 20.18 -9.20 8.06
N VAL A 27 20.31 -10.52 7.88
CA VAL A 27 19.17 -11.40 7.61
C VAL A 27 18.21 -11.45 8.80
N TRP A 28 18.73 -11.54 10.03
CA TRP A 28 17.92 -11.53 11.24
C TRP A 28 17.15 -10.22 11.39
N SER A 29 17.84 -9.09 11.29
CA SER A 29 17.25 -7.75 11.37
C SER A 29 16.15 -7.57 10.33
N ALA A 30 16.39 -7.97 9.07
CA ALA A 30 15.39 -7.86 8.00
C ALA A 30 14.10 -8.67 8.26
N GLN A 31 14.19 -9.77 9.02
CA GLN A 31 13.06 -10.66 9.31
C GLN A 31 12.29 -10.27 10.56
N TYR A 32 12.98 -9.76 11.60
CA TYR A 32 12.41 -9.61 12.94
C TYR A 32 12.36 -8.18 13.47
N ASP A 33 13.13 -7.24 12.90
CA ASP A 33 13.08 -5.88 13.41
C ASP A 33 11.77 -5.18 12.99
N PRO A 34 11.16 -4.41 13.90
CA PRO A 34 9.97 -3.65 13.58
C PRO A 34 10.29 -2.61 12.51
N PRO A 35 9.31 -2.26 11.66
CA PRO A 35 9.49 -1.28 10.60
C PRO A 35 10.04 0.04 11.17
N THR A 36 11.18 0.49 10.63
CA THR A 36 11.90 1.68 11.13
C THR A 36 11.22 2.99 10.74
N VAL A 37 10.08 2.95 10.03
CA VAL A 37 9.29 4.10 9.61
C VAL A 37 7.88 3.96 10.18
N ARG A 38 7.38 5.03 10.82
CA ARG A 38 6.09 5.05 11.55
C ARG A 38 4.86 4.66 10.73
N GLY A 39 4.92 4.65 9.40
CA GLY A 39 3.77 4.25 8.56
C GLY A 39 3.98 2.98 7.74
N GLN A 40 4.99 2.16 8.06
CA GLN A 40 4.91 0.73 7.69
C GLN A 40 4.13 0.00 8.79
N SER A 41 2.86 0.35 8.97
CA SER A 41 1.95 -0.38 9.85
C SER A 41 1.59 -1.73 9.21
N ASP A 42 1.23 -2.71 10.05
CA ASP A 42 0.84 -4.05 9.60
C ASP A 42 -0.41 -4.02 8.70
N LEU A 43 -0.75 -5.19 8.13
CA LEU A 43 -1.90 -5.31 7.26
C LEU A 43 -3.21 -5.02 7.98
N THR A 44 -3.30 -5.32 9.28
CA THR A 44 -4.50 -5.07 10.08
C THR A 44 -4.81 -3.59 10.17
N VAL A 45 -3.83 -2.76 10.53
CA VAL A 45 -3.99 -1.29 10.57
C VAL A 45 -4.32 -0.75 9.18
N GLY A 46 -3.64 -1.24 8.15
CA GLY A 46 -3.92 -0.81 6.77
C GLY A 46 -5.36 -1.12 6.33
N ARG A 47 -5.92 -2.25 6.77
CA ARG A 47 -7.30 -2.64 6.49
C ARG A 47 -8.31 -1.77 7.23
N GLU A 48 -8.06 -1.45 8.49
CA GLU A 48 -8.93 -0.54 9.26
C GLU A 48 -9.04 0.84 8.58
N THR A 49 -7.91 1.42 8.18
CA THR A 49 -7.88 2.69 7.43
C THR A 49 -8.56 2.56 6.07
N LEU A 50 -8.42 1.42 5.39
CA LEU A 50 -9.09 1.16 4.11
C LEU A 50 -10.62 1.11 4.28
N ASP A 51 -11.11 0.41 5.31
CA ASP A 51 -12.53 0.27 5.59
C ASP A 51 -13.16 1.63 5.93
N GLU A 52 -12.49 2.43 6.77
CA GLU A 52 -12.88 3.81 7.07
C GLU A 52 -12.90 4.68 5.79
N ALA A 53 -11.92 4.49 4.90
CA ALA A 53 -11.86 5.22 3.64
C ALA A 53 -13.04 4.87 2.71
N VAL A 54 -13.37 3.59 2.58
CA VAL A 54 -14.49 3.07 1.77
C VAL A 54 -15.82 3.62 2.30
N GLU A 55 -16.03 3.59 3.61
CA GLU A 55 -17.23 4.15 4.24
C GLU A 55 -17.36 5.66 4.01
N THR A 56 -16.27 6.39 4.19
CA THR A 56 -16.23 7.85 3.99
C THR A 56 -16.54 8.22 2.54
N ILE A 57 -15.89 7.55 1.57
CA ILE A 57 -16.15 7.78 0.14
C ILE A 57 -17.62 7.48 -0.19
N GLY A 58 -18.15 6.35 0.29
CA GLY A 58 -19.55 5.99 0.08
C GLY A 58 -20.52 7.03 0.66
N SER A 59 -20.19 7.60 1.83
CA SER A 59 -20.99 8.65 2.47
C SER A 59 -21.01 9.95 1.68
N VAL A 60 -19.88 10.33 1.07
CA VAL A 60 -19.72 11.57 0.29
C VAL A 60 -20.38 11.45 -1.09
N ALA A 61 -20.24 10.32 -1.78
CA ALA A 61 -20.91 10.09 -3.06
C ALA A 61 -22.45 10.16 -2.94
N GLY A 62 -22.99 9.83 -1.76
CA GLY A 62 -24.40 9.99 -1.42
C GLY A 62 -25.31 8.90 -1.98
N ALA A 63 -26.52 8.81 -1.43
CA ALA A 63 -27.48 7.72 -1.72
C ALA A 63 -28.05 7.71 -3.15
N GLN A 64 -27.79 8.76 -3.92
CA GLN A 64 -28.26 8.93 -5.29
C GLN A 64 -27.37 8.25 -6.34
N VAL A 65 -26.19 7.81 -5.94
CA VAL A 65 -25.26 7.04 -6.77
C VAL A 65 -25.37 5.58 -6.37
N ALA A 66 -25.56 4.68 -7.35
CA ALA A 66 -25.50 3.25 -7.07
C ALA A 66 -24.03 2.87 -6.88
N VAL A 67 -23.71 2.34 -5.70
CA VAL A 67 -22.35 1.91 -5.34
C VAL A 67 -22.33 0.39 -5.24
N GLU A 68 -21.56 -0.25 -6.09
CA GLU A 68 -21.21 -1.66 -5.95
C GLU A 68 -19.82 -1.74 -5.31
N ILE A 69 -19.73 -2.42 -4.18
CA ILE A 69 -18.47 -2.66 -3.48
C ILE A 69 -18.03 -4.08 -3.82
N GLU A 70 -16.93 -4.20 -4.58
CA GLU A 70 -16.33 -5.49 -4.89
C GLU A 70 -15.73 -6.13 -3.62
N PRO A 71 -15.65 -7.47 -3.58
CA PRO A 71 -14.96 -8.15 -2.49
C PRO A 71 -13.48 -7.76 -2.45
N TYR A 72 -12.87 -7.85 -1.27
CA TYR A 72 -11.43 -7.60 -1.11
C TYR A 72 -10.62 -8.49 -2.06
N GLN A 73 -9.66 -7.86 -2.74
CA GLN A 73 -8.67 -8.55 -3.55
C GLN A 73 -7.37 -8.61 -2.75
N LEU A 74 -6.97 -9.82 -2.35
CA LEU A 74 -5.70 -10.04 -1.66
C LEU A 74 -4.63 -10.43 -2.69
N THR A 75 -3.62 -9.57 -2.83
CA THR A 75 -2.45 -9.84 -3.65
C THR A 75 -1.27 -10.21 -2.75
N ALA A 76 -1.03 -11.52 -2.61
CA ALA A 76 0.12 -12.06 -1.90
C ALA A 76 1.38 -12.02 -2.79
N GLY A 77 2.55 -11.79 -2.18
CA GLY A 77 3.84 -11.85 -2.88
C GLY A 77 4.29 -10.53 -3.51
N CYS A 78 3.67 -9.41 -3.14
CA CYS A 78 4.25 -8.10 -3.37
C CYS A 78 5.61 -8.02 -2.64
N ARG A 79 6.58 -7.28 -3.18
CA ARG A 79 7.95 -7.25 -2.64
C ARG A 79 8.19 -5.99 -1.81
N LEU A 80 8.29 -6.15 -0.49
CA LEU A 80 8.73 -5.07 0.41
C LEU A 80 10.25 -4.86 0.30
N THR A 81 11.00 -5.97 0.31
CA THR A 81 12.44 -5.99 0.04
C THR A 81 12.79 -7.22 -0.80
N LEU A 82 14.05 -7.35 -1.22
CA LEU A 82 14.53 -8.54 -1.94
C LEU A 82 14.30 -9.85 -1.17
N ALA A 83 14.22 -9.80 0.17
CA ALA A 83 14.10 -10.97 1.03
C ALA A 83 12.76 -11.05 1.79
N ARG A 84 11.94 -10.01 1.75
CA ARG A 84 10.69 -9.92 2.53
C ARG A 84 9.47 -9.81 1.60
N PRO A 85 8.64 -10.88 1.49
CA PRO A 85 7.36 -10.77 0.83
C PRO A 85 6.40 -9.94 1.68
N GLY A 86 5.42 -9.35 1.02
CA GLY A 86 4.29 -8.69 1.64
C GLY A 86 2.98 -9.14 1.03
N THR A 87 1.91 -8.55 1.56
CA THR A 87 0.54 -8.69 1.10
C THR A 87 -0.04 -7.30 0.89
N GLU A 88 -0.81 -7.15 -0.18
CA GLU A 88 -1.57 -5.96 -0.50
C GLU A 88 -3.06 -6.33 -0.51
N VAL A 89 -3.89 -5.47 0.07
CA VAL A 89 -5.34 -5.59 0.04
C VAL A 89 -5.89 -4.42 -0.75
N ASP A 90 -6.67 -4.74 -1.77
CA ASP A 90 -7.40 -3.76 -2.55
C ASP A 90 -8.90 -3.97 -2.39
N GLN A 91 -9.65 -2.87 -2.41
CA GLN A 91 -11.11 -2.87 -2.49
C GLN A 91 -11.55 -1.87 -3.54
N THR A 92 -12.43 -2.34 -4.44
CA THR A 92 -12.92 -1.53 -5.55
C THR A 92 -14.36 -1.12 -5.29
N LEU A 93 -14.63 0.18 -5.42
CA LEU A 93 -15.97 0.74 -5.46
C LEU A 93 -16.29 1.11 -6.91
N VAL A 94 -17.42 0.64 -7.41
CA VAL A 94 -17.95 0.99 -8.73
C VAL A 94 -19.17 1.85 -8.53
N PHE A 95 -19.11 3.08 -9.04
CA PHE A 95 -20.18 4.06 -9.00
C PHE A 95 -20.86 4.10 -10.36
N THR A 96 -22.18 3.90 -10.37
CA THR A 96 -23.01 4.12 -11.55
C THR A 96 -23.70 5.46 -11.45
N VAL A 97 -23.39 6.35 -12.39
CA VAL A 97 -23.96 7.69 -12.56
C VAL A 97 -24.61 7.84 -13.94
N PRO A 98 -25.49 8.83 -14.14
CA PRO A 98 -25.93 9.19 -15.48
C PRO A 98 -24.74 9.51 -16.39
N ALA A 99 -24.86 9.16 -17.68
CA ALA A 99 -23.83 9.44 -18.67
C ALA A 99 -23.52 10.95 -18.72
N GLY A 100 -22.24 11.32 -18.59
CA GLY A 100 -21.77 12.70 -18.51
C GLY A 100 -21.70 13.29 -17.10
N GLU A 101 -22.07 12.54 -16.06
CA GLU A 101 -21.93 12.94 -14.65
C GLU A 101 -20.71 12.33 -13.95
N GLU A 102 -19.83 11.65 -14.68
CA GLU A 102 -18.63 10.99 -14.13
C GLU A 102 -17.61 12.00 -13.59
N GLU A 103 -17.35 13.06 -14.37
CA GLU A 103 -16.45 14.14 -13.97
C GLU A 103 -17.03 14.96 -12.80
N PRO A 104 -18.30 15.40 -12.82
CA PRO A 104 -18.95 16.03 -11.68
C PRO A 104 -18.87 15.22 -10.37
N LEU A 105 -19.05 13.90 -10.42
CA LEU A 105 -18.88 13.04 -9.24
C LEU A 105 -17.44 13.09 -8.69
N LEU A 106 -16.44 13.01 -9.58
CA LEU A 106 -15.03 13.07 -9.18
C LEU A 106 -14.64 14.44 -8.63
N GLU A 107 -15.18 15.53 -9.17
CA GLU A 107 -15.00 16.88 -8.63
C GLU A 107 -15.66 17.04 -7.26
N GLN A 108 -16.88 16.53 -7.09
CA GLN A 108 -17.56 16.51 -5.79
C GLN A 108 -16.72 15.78 -4.73
N LEU A 109 -16.16 14.62 -5.07
CA LEU A 109 -15.27 13.87 -4.19
C LEU A 109 -14.02 14.67 -3.83
N VAL A 110 -13.44 15.44 -4.76
CA VAL A 110 -12.30 16.31 -4.45
C VAL A 110 -12.66 17.37 -3.42
N ASP A 111 -13.85 17.95 -3.52
CA ASP A 111 -14.29 19.06 -2.68
C ASP A 111 -14.78 18.63 -1.29
N GLU A 112 -15.39 17.45 -1.20
CA GLU A 112 -16.05 16.99 0.04
C GLU A 112 -15.23 15.98 0.85
N LEU A 113 -14.24 15.31 0.25
CA LEU A 113 -13.36 14.41 0.99
C LEU A 113 -12.50 15.17 2.02
N PRO A 114 -12.06 14.49 3.11
CA PRO A 114 -11.23 15.12 4.12
C PRO A 114 -10.01 15.82 3.53
N ALA A 115 -9.79 17.09 3.88
CA ALA A 115 -8.73 17.90 3.30
C ALA A 115 -7.33 17.29 3.52
N GLN A 116 -7.12 16.54 4.62
CA GLN A 116 -5.86 15.85 4.87
C GLN A 116 -5.54 14.77 3.81
N TRP A 117 -6.53 14.27 3.08
CA TRP A 117 -6.31 13.25 2.05
C TRP A 117 -5.76 13.80 0.75
N GLY A 118 -5.81 15.13 0.59
CA GLY A 118 -5.24 15.81 -0.57
C GLY A 118 -5.78 15.30 -1.90
N ALA A 119 -7.08 15.01 -1.97
CA ALA A 119 -7.77 14.50 -3.15
C ALA A 119 -7.57 15.42 -4.36
N ARG A 120 -7.36 14.81 -5.53
CA ARG A 120 -7.13 15.51 -6.80
C ARG A 120 -7.72 14.73 -7.96
N TYR A 121 -8.35 15.44 -8.88
CA TYR A 121 -8.80 14.90 -10.16
C TYR A 121 -8.05 15.58 -11.31
N ASN A 122 -7.64 14.79 -12.30
CA ASN A 122 -7.03 15.26 -13.54
C ASN A 122 -7.95 14.92 -14.73
N PRO A 123 -8.71 15.89 -15.25
CA PRO A 123 -9.66 15.66 -16.33
C PRO A 123 -8.98 15.30 -17.65
N ASN A 124 -7.74 15.73 -17.88
CA ASN A 124 -7.02 15.38 -19.11
C ASN A 124 -6.58 13.92 -19.15
N ARG A 125 -6.54 13.25 -17.99
CA ARG A 125 -6.13 11.84 -17.88
C ARG A 125 -7.24 10.94 -17.35
N ASN A 126 -8.41 11.48 -17.03
CA ASN A 126 -9.50 10.81 -16.32
C ASN A 126 -8.99 10.03 -15.11
N ARG A 127 -8.15 10.68 -14.29
CA ARG A 127 -7.53 10.06 -13.12
C ARG A 127 -7.79 10.85 -11.86
N PHE A 128 -8.29 10.16 -10.85
CA PHE A 128 -8.45 10.66 -9.49
C PHE A 128 -7.40 10.02 -8.58
N PHE A 129 -6.91 10.79 -7.60
CA PHE A 129 -5.96 10.32 -6.61
C PHE A 129 -6.23 10.98 -5.26
N ALA A 130 -6.22 10.20 -4.18
CA ALA A 130 -6.18 10.68 -2.81
C ALA A 130 -5.36 9.72 -1.92
N ASP A 131 -4.95 10.19 -0.75
CA ASP A 131 -4.21 9.40 0.25
C ASP A 131 -5.01 9.41 1.55
N ALA A 132 -5.61 8.28 1.94
CA ALA A 132 -6.44 8.21 3.14
C ALA A 132 -5.64 8.29 4.45
N GLY A 133 -4.31 8.36 4.37
CA GLY A 133 -3.41 8.18 5.49
C GLY A 133 -2.89 6.76 5.56
N ASP A 134 -1.90 6.54 6.43
CA ASP A 134 -1.27 5.24 6.66
C ASP A 134 -0.74 4.53 5.40
N PHE A 135 -0.51 5.22 4.29
CA PHE A 135 -0.16 4.64 2.98
C PHE A 135 -1.32 3.90 2.28
N VAL A 136 -2.56 4.20 2.65
CA VAL A 136 -3.75 3.75 1.91
C VAL A 136 -4.02 4.71 0.75
N ALA A 137 -3.78 4.25 -0.47
CA ALA A 137 -3.96 5.04 -1.68
C ALA A 137 -5.35 4.82 -2.28
N ILE A 138 -6.00 5.91 -2.67
CA ILE A 138 -7.26 5.88 -3.42
C ILE A 138 -6.94 6.29 -4.85
N ARG A 139 -7.27 5.45 -5.83
CA ARG A 139 -7.08 5.73 -7.26
C ARG A 139 -8.41 5.59 -7.96
N GLY A 140 -8.77 6.60 -8.74
CA GLY A 140 -10.01 6.58 -9.49
C GLY A 140 -9.81 6.77 -10.97
N GLU A 141 -10.71 6.20 -11.76
CA GLU A 141 -10.81 6.41 -13.19
C GLU A 141 -12.25 6.32 -13.67
N VAL A 142 -12.52 6.97 -14.81
CA VAL A 142 -13.76 6.77 -15.56
C VAL A 142 -13.59 5.49 -16.37
N ALA A 143 -14.28 4.43 -15.97
CA ALA A 143 -14.16 3.08 -16.53
C ALA A 143 -14.96 2.91 -17.83
N GLY A 144 -16.06 3.66 -17.95
CA GLY A 144 -16.97 3.63 -19.07
C GLY A 144 -18.00 4.75 -18.95
N GLU A 145 -18.90 4.83 -19.93
CA GLU A 145 -20.02 5.78 -19.88
C GLU A 145 -20.94 5.44 -18.70
N GLY A 146 -21.12 6.41 -17.80
CA GLY A 146 -21.87 6.29 -16.56
C GLY A 146 -21.16 5.47 -15.47
N GLU A 147 -19.90 5.10 -15.64
CA GLU A 147 -19.18 4.22 -14.69
C GLU A 147 -17.87 4.85 -14.21
N VAL A 148 -17.79 5.10 -12.90
CA VAL A 148 -16.56 5.54 -12.22
C VAL A 148 -16.09 4.41 -11.30
N ARG A 149 -14.82 4.02 -11.43
CA ARG A 149 -14.19 3.01 -10.59
C ARG A 149 -13.18 3.68 -9.66
N LEU A 150 -13.32 3.47 -8.36
CA LEU A 150 -12.33 3.85 -7.35
C LEU A 150 -11.76 2.59 -6.71
N THR A 151 -10.43 2.44 -6.75
CA THR A 151 -9.71 1.38 -6.04
C THR A 151 -9.00 1.98 -4.84
N VAL A 152 -9.36 1.51 -3.65
CA VAL A 152 -8.68 1.80 -2.40
C VAL A 152 -7.70 0.66 -2.13
N SER A 153 -6.45 0.99 -1.87
CA SER A 153 -5.36 0.03 -1.83
C SER A 153 -4.48 0.29 -0.61
N THR A 154 -4.23 -0.75 0.19
CA THR A 154 -3.35 -0.64 1.36
C THR A 154 -1.88 -0.45 0.98
N GLY A 155 -1.54 -0.65 -0.29
CA GLY A 155 -0.17 -0.89 -0.74
C GLY A 155 0.38 -2.21 -0.20
N CYS A 156 1.63 -2.51 -0.58
CA CYS A 156 2.33 -3.69 -0.10
C CYS A 156 2.72 -3.53 1.38
N ARG A 157 2.27 -4.46 2.24
CA ARG A 157 2.52 -4.47 3.69
C ARG A 157 3.09 -5.79 4.17
N PRO A 158 3.74 -5.82 5.35
CA PRO A 158 4.09 -7.09 5.98
C PRO A 158 2.84 -7.93 6.17
N ALA A 159 2.87 -9.19 5.70
CA ALA A 159 1.79 -10.12 5.98
C ALA A 159 1.71 -10.34 7.49
N ASP A 160 0.51 -10.25 8.05
CA ASP A 160 0.27 -10.64 9.43
C ASP A 160 0.49 -12.16 9.52
N THR A 161 1.33 -12.62 10.45
CA THR A 161 1.56 -14.06 10.69
C THR A 161 0.37 -14.75 11.36
N THR A 162 -0.79 -14.09 11.43
CA THR A 162 -1.99 -14.48 12.17
C THR A 162 -3.21 -14.69 11.27
N VAL A 163 -3.09 -14.53 9.94
CA VAL A 163 -4.19 -14.78 8.97
C VAL A 163 -4.13 -16.21 8.41
N ASP A 164 -3.64 -17.17 9.21
CA ASP A 164 -3.67 -18.60 8.95
C ASP A 164 -4.16 -19.33 10.21
N GLU A 165 -5.46 -19.31 10.50
CA GLU A 165 -6.16 -20.35 11.28
C GLU A 165 -7.55 -20.65 10.70
#